data_AF-A0A9E0HD13-F1
#
_entry.id   AF-A0A9E0HD13-F1
#
_cell.length_a   1.000
_cell.length_b   1.000
_cell.length_c   1.000
_cell.angle_alpha   90.00
_cell.angle_beta   90.00
_cell.angle_gamma   90.00
#
_symmetry.space_group_name_H-M   'P 1'
#
loop_
_entity.id
_entity.type
_entity.pdbx_description
1 polymer ?
#
loop_
_entity_poly.entity_id
_entity_poly.type
_entity_poly.pdbx_seq_one_letter_code
_entity_poly.pdbx_strand_id
1 'polypeptide(L)'
;MSSDAPSPASDLDEVLGPGLRELLAVFARDLAAVAFPDVDHQALAQQVALLGERAAEVRRVEAALAEARTRLADAHDQLVARGQRALAYARIYAEDHPALAARLEAITLPRPRGPRPVAPTSTEAPRPRGRPRKVAVDETTLFAEPVRAPEPPRAEPLRVVAP
;
A
#
# COMPACT_ATOMS: atom_id res chain seq x y z
N MET A 1 15.03 -11.81 8.07
CA MET A 1 15.37 -10.50 7.48
C MET A 1 15.25 -9.50 8.61
N SER A 2 16.37 -9.19 9.25
CA SER A 2 16.41 -8.28 10.40
C SER A 2 16.06 -6.88 9.90
N SER A 3 14.88 -6.39 10.26
CA SER A 3 14.52 -4.99 10.07
C SER A 3 15.32 -4.22 11.11
N ASP A 4 16.54 -3.84 10.75
CA ASP A 4 17.29 -2.81 11.47
C ASP A 4 16.62 -1.49 11.11
N ALA A 5 15.53 -1.18 11.82
CA ALA A 5 14.96 0.15 11.74
C ALA A 5 16.03 1.09 12.30
N PRO A 6 16.49 2.08 11.53
CA PRO A 6 17.52 2.99 12.01
C PRO A 6 17.01 3.65 13.29
N SER A 7 17.76 3.43 14.37
CA SER A 7 17.43 4.00 15.67
C SER A 7 17.57 5.52 15.56
N PRO A 8 16.66 6.32 16.14
CA PRO A 8 16.72 7.79 16.03
C PRO A 8 18.04 8.38 16.54
N ALA A 9 18.72 7.67 17.44
CA ALA A 9 20.07 8.02 17.91
C ALA A 9 21.14 7.84 16.83
N SER A 10 21.06 6.77 16.03
CA SER A 10 22.02 6.49 14.95
C SER A 10 21.89 7.51 13.80
N ASP A 11 20.67 7.94 13.50
CA ASP A 11 20.43 8.98 12.49
C ASP A 11 21.03 10.32 12.91
N LEU A 12 20.86 10.69 14.18
CA LEU A 12 21.45 11.91 14.71
C LEU A 12 22.99 11.81 14.70
N ASP A 13 23.53 10.63 15.02
CA ASP A 13 24.97 10.37 14.95
C ASP A 13 25.52 10.50 13.53
N GLU A 14 24.78 10.07 12.51
CA GLU A 14 25.13 10.24 11.11
C GLU A 14 25.09 11.72 10.70
N VAL A 15 24.07 12.47 11.13
CA VAL A 15 23.93 13.91 10.86
C VAL A 15 25.04 14.72 11.52
N LEU A 16 25.41 14.41 12.77
CA LEU A 16 26.46 15.12 13.50
C LEU A 16 27.87 14.74 12.99
N GLY A 17 28.05 13.51 12.51
CA GLY A 17 29.35 12.98 12.14
C GLY A 17 30.28 12.76 13.36
N PRO A 18 31.46 12.15 13.16
CA PRO A 18 32.34 11.78 14.28
C PRO A 18 32.97 12.98 14.99
N GLY A 19 33.47 13.98 14.26
CA GLY A 19 34.21 15.11 14.84
C GLY A 19 33.35 16.02 15.72
N LEU A 20 32.11 16.30 15.32
CA LEU A 20 31.20 17.13 16.12
C LEU A 20 30.76 16.41 17.40
N ARG A 21 30.55 15.08 17.33
CA ARG A 21 30.23 14.28 18.52
C ARG A 21 31.38 14.26 19.52
N GLU A 22 32.61 14.13 19.04
CA GLU A 22 33.79 14.21 19.89
C GLU A 22 33.91 15.60 20.54
N LEU A 23 33.71 16.67 19.76
CA LEU A 23 33.67 18.04 20.30
C LEU A 23 32.61 18.19 21.40
N LEU A 24 31.38 17.75 21.15
CA LEU A 24 30.29 17.79 22.13
C LEU A 24 30.64 17.01 23.40
N ALA A 25 31.32 15.86 23.26
CA ALA A 25 31.77 15.08 24.40
C ALA A 25 32.84 15.81 25.24
N VAL A 26 33.77 16.54 24.61
CA VAL A 26 34.74 17.39 25.31
C VAL A 26 34.02 18.52 26.06
N PHE A 27 33.05 19.18 25.42
CA PHE A 27 32.24 20.22 26.07
C PHE A 27 31.42 19.69 27.25
N ALA A 28 30.89 18.48 27.15
CA ALA A 28 30.11 17.84 28.21
C ALA A 28 30.97 17.31 29.38
N ARG A 29 32.26 17.07 29.18
CA ARG A 29 33.15 16.46 30.18
C ARG A 29 34.20 17.43 30.72
N ASP A 30 35.06 17.91 29.85
CA ASP A 30 36.28 18.62 30.22
C ASP A 30 36.03 20.12 30.35
N LEU A 31 35.07 20.65 29.59
CA LEU A 31 34.69 22.08 29.61
C LEU A 31 33.32 22.32 30.27
N ALA A 32 32.76 21.34 30.97
CA ALA A 32 31.41 21.44 31.56
C ALA A 32 31.26 22.58 32.58
N ALA A 33 32.36 22.97 33.24
CA ALA A 33 32.39 24.07 34.21
C ALA A 33 32.66 25.46 33.59
N VAL A 34 32.94 25.52 32.28
CA VAL A 34 33.29 26.77 31.59
C VAL A 34 32.08 27.27 30.81
N ALA A 35 31.64 28.48 31.13
CA ALA A 35 30.56 29.15 30.40
C ALA A 35 31.16 30.06 29.33
N PHE A 36 30.93 29.70 28.07
CA PHE A 36 31.17 30.56 26.92
C PHE A 36 29.83 31.09 26.42
N PRO A 37 29.69 32.40 26.13
CA PRO A 37 28.47 32.93 25.53
C PRO A 37 28.11 32.15 24.25
N ASP A 38 26.89 31.62 24.20
CA ASP A 38 26.29 30.86 23.08
C ASP A 38 27.00 29.55 22.66
N VAL A 39 28.11 29.18 23.30
CA VAL A 39 28.93 28.01 22.92
C VAL A 39 29.32 27.16 24.13
N ASP A 40 28.53 27.21 25.20
CA ASP A 40 28.69 26.27 26.32
C ASP A 40 28.02 24.91 26.03
N HIS A 41 28.23 23.95 26.92
CA HIS A 41 27.65 22.61 26.78
C HIS A 41 26.12 22.64 26.67
N GLN A 42 25.46 23.56 27.38
CA GLN A 42 24.00 23.61 27.42
C GLN A 42 23.45 24.17 26.11
N ALA A 43 24.04 25.26 25.61
CA ALA A 43 23.69 25.86 24.33
C ALA A 43 23.91 24.85 23.18
N LEU A 44 25.04 24.15 23.17
CA LEU A 44 25.32 23.12 22.16
C LEU A 44 24.35 21.93 22.26
N ALA A 45 24.02 21.46 23.46
CA ALA A 45 23.04 20.39 23.65
C ALA A 45 21.64 20.78 23.14
N GLN A 46 21.23 22.04 23.33
CA GLN A 46 19.97 22.55 22.79
C GLN A 46 19.97 22.57 21.25
N GLN A 47 21.08 22.97 20.62
CA GLN A 47 21.21 22.92 19.16
C GLN A 47 21.14 21.49 18.63
N VAL A 48 21.76 20.53 19.32
CA VAL A 48 21.69 19.10 18.97
C VAL A 48 20.26 18.57 19.08
N ALA A 49 19.53 18.94 20.15
CA ALA A 49 18.13 18.56 20.32
C ALA A 49 17.26 19.11 19.17
N LEU A 50 17.41 20.40 18.84
CA LEU A 50 16.72 21.02 17.72
C LEU A 50 17.04 20.33 16.39
N LEU A 51 18.32 20.00 16.15
CA LEU A 51 18.73 19.28 14.95
C LEU A 51 18.07 17.89 14.88
N GLY A 52 17.94 17.19 16.00
CA GLY A 52 17.22 15.92 16.10
C GLY A 52 15.73 16.05 15.72
N GLU A 53 15.06 17.11 16.17
CA GLU A 53 13.68 17.41 15.77
C GLU A 53 13.57 17.65 14.26
N ARG A 54 14.50 18.41 13.68
CA ARG A 54 14.55 18.68 12.23
C ARG A 54 14.83 17.41 11.43
N ALA A 55 15.73 16.55 11.88
CA ALA A 55 15.98 15.25 11.26
C ALA A 55 14.72 14.36 11.28
N ALA A 56 13.98 14.37 12.39
CA ALA A 56 12.70 13.65 12.50
C ALA A 56 11.62 14.19 11.55
N GLU A 57 11.56 15.52 11.36
CA GLU A 57 10.69 16.15 10.37
C GLU A 57 11.02 15.68 8.95
N VAL A 58 12.30 15.72 8.56
CA VAL A 58 12.76 15.29 7.23
C VAL A 58 12.32 13.86 6.95
N ARG A 59 12.57 12.92 7.88
CA ARG A 59 12.14 11.52 7.73
C ARG A 59 10.63 11.38 7.53
N ARG A 60 9.83 12.16 8.27
CA ARG A 60 8.37 12.13 8.13
C ARG A 60 7.93 12.59 6.74
N VAL A 61 8.52 13.66 6.24
CA VAL A 61 8.23 14.20 4.91
C VAL A 61 8.68 13.23 3.82
N GLU A 62 9.84 12.60 3.98
CA GLU A 62 10.34 11.58 3.05
C GLU A 62 9.44 10.35 2.98
N ALA A 63 8.94 9.88 4.13
CA ALA A 63 7.96 8.81 4.19
C ALA A 63 6.65 9.20 3.46
N ALA A 64 6.14 10.41 3.70
CA ALA A 64 4.96 10.92 3.02
C ALA A 64 5.19 11.07 1.50
N LEU A 65 6.39 11.48 1.07
CA LEU A 65 6.78 11.57 -0.33
C LEU A 65 6.83 10.19 -1.00
N ALA A 66 7.37 9.18 -0.32
CA ALA A 66 7.40 7.81 -0.81
C ALA A 66 5.98 7.24 -1.00
N GLU A 67 5.08 7.51 -0.05
CA GLU A 67 3.66 7.13 -0.15
C GLU A 67 2.97 7.87 -1.31
N ALA A 68 3.18 9.17 -1.44
CA ALA A 68 2.62 9.98 -2.53
C ALA A 68 3.06 9.47 -3.90
N ARG A 69 4.34 9.11 -4.06
CA ARG A 69 4.88 8.50 -5.29
C ARG A 69 4.24 7.16 -5.60
N THR A 70 3.98 6.35 -4.59
CA THR A 70 3.28 5.06 -4.74
C THR A 70 1.85 5.29 -5.24
N ARG A 71 1.09 6.19 -4.58
CA ARG A 71 -0.27 6.54 -4.99
C ARG A 71 -0.35 7.11 -6.41
N LEU A 72 0.63 7.93 -6.79
CA LEU A 72 0.74 8.45 -8.15
C LEU A 72 0.96 7.33 -9.18
N ALA A 73 1.86 6.39 -8.90
CA ALA A 73 2.10 5.25 -9.77
C ALA A 73 0.84 4.38 -9.91
N ASP A 74 0.14 4.10 -8.82
CA ASP A 74 -1.10 3.33 -8.83
C ASP A 74 -2.21 4.03 -9.63
N ALA A 75 -2.36 5.35 -9.46
CA ALA A 75 -3.33 6.15 -10.21
C ALA A 75 -3.00 6.17 -11.71
N HIS A 76 -1.73 6.29 -12.06
CA HIS A 76 -1.27 6.22 -13.44
C HIS A 76 -1.58 4.86 -14.07
N ASP A 77 -1.28 3.75 -13.38
CA ASP A 77 -1.57 2.41 -13.88
C ASP A 77 -3.07 2.17 -14.07
N GLN A 78 -3.90 2.66 -13.15
CA GLN A 78 -5.36 2.65 -13.31
C GLN A 78 -5.83 3.46 -14.52
N LEU A 79 -5.23 4.62 -14.76
CA LEU A 79 -5.55 5.45 -15.92
C LEU A 79 -5.17 4.76 -17.23
N VAL A 80 -3.99 4.14 -17.31
CA VAL A 80 -3.54 3.37 -18.48
C VAL A 80 -4.48 2.21 -18.77
N ALA A 81 -4.87 1.44 -17.75
CA ALA A 81 -5.81 0.32 -17.91
C ALA A 81 -7.19 0.79 -18.42
N ARG A 82 -7.69 1.93 -17.91
CA ARG A 82 -8.93 2.54 -18.40
C ARG A 82 -8.78 3.04 -19.84
N GLY A 83 -7.67 3.70 -20.15
CA GLY A 83 -7.36 4.21 -21.49
C GLY A 83 -7.31 3.10 -22.53
N GLN A 84 -6.76 1.93 -22.20
CA GLN A 84 -6.74 0.79 -23.11
C GLN A 84 -8.12 0.23 -23.41
N ARG A 85 -8.98 0.10 -22.39
CA ARG A 85 -10.38 -0.30 -22.59
C ARG A 85 -11.14 0.74 -23.42
N ALA A 86 -10.93 2.02 -23.13
CA ALA A 86 -11.52 3.12 -23.90
C ALA A 86 -11.08 3.09 -25.37
N LEU A 87 -9.78 2.86 -25.63
CA LEU A 87 -9.27 2.73 -27.00
C LEU A 87 -9.86 1.51 -27.72
N ALA A 88 -10.03 0.39 -27.03
CA ALA A 88 -10.70 -0.79 -27.60
C ALA A 88 -12.16 -0.49 -27.97
N TYR A 89 -12.92 0.18 -27.10
CA TYR A 89 -14.30 0.58 -27.41
C TYR A 89 -14.37 1.60 -28.54
N ALA A 90 -13.44 2.57 -28.57
CA ALA A 90 -13.37 3.55 -29.63
C ALA A 90 -13.08 2.91 -30.99
N ARG A 91 -12.25 1.85 -31.04
CA ARG A 91 -11.97 1.09 -32.25
C ARG A 91 -13.22 0.38 -32.79
N ILE A 92 -13.99 -0.27 -31.93
CA ILE A 92 -15.27 -0.91 -32.31
C ILE A 92 -16.25 0.13 -32.86
N TYR A 93 -16.36 1.30 -32.21
CA TYR A 93 -17.22 2.38 -32.70
C TYR A 93 -16.77 2.95 -34.06
N ALA A 94 -15.46 2.93 -34.33
CA ALA A 94 -14.88 3.49 -35.54
C ALA A 94 -14.93 2.53 -36.75
N GLU A 95 -15.52 1.34 -36.63
CA GLU A 95 -15.63 0.37 -37.72
C GLU A 95 -16.25 0.98 -39.00
N ASP A 96 -17.29 1.80 -38.85
CA ASP A 96 -17.96 2.49 -39.97
C ASP A 96 -17.33 3.86 -40.32
N HIS A 97 -16.26 4.26 -39.64
CA HIS A 97 -15.65 5.58 -39.74
C HIS A 97 -14.15 5.49 -40.05
N PRO A 98 -13.75 5.28 -41.32
CA PRO A 98 -12.36 4.95 -41.68
C PRO A 98 -11.35 6.04 -41.30
N ALA A 99 -11.73 7.32 -41.40
CA ALA A 99 -10.89 8.44 -40.97
C ALA A 99 -10.69 8.50 -39.45
N LEU A 100 -11.66 8.02 -38.66
CA LEU A 100 -11.55 7.93 -37.20
C LEU A 100 -10.71 6.72 -36.80
N ALA A 101 -10.92 5.56 -37.44
CA ALA A 101 -10.13 4.36 -37.22
C ALA A 101 -8.63 4.61 -37.44
N ALA A 102 -8.26 5.26 -38.54
CA ALA A 102 -6.86 5.61 -38.84
C ALA A 102 -6.21 6.47 -37.74
N ARG A 103 -6.96 7.40 -37.13
CA ARG A 103 -6.47 8.22 -36.01
C ARG A 103 -6.29 7.41 -34.74
N LEU A 104 -7.19 6.47 -34.45
CA LEU A 104 -7.11 5.62 -33.27
C LEU A 104 -5.96 4.61 -33.36
N GLU A 105 -5.64 4.10 -34.55
CA GLU A 105 -4.48 3.21 -34.76
C GLU A 105 -3.13 3.90 -34.51
N ALA A 106 -3.06 5.22 -34.70
CA ALA A 106 -1.86 5.98 -34.36
C ALA A 106 -1.64 6.12 -32.85
N ILE A 107 -2.67 5.89 -32.01
CA ILE A 107 -2.57 6.02 -30.56
C ILE A 107 -1.95 4.76 -29.96
N THR A 108 -0.74 4.89 -29.44
CA THR A 108 -0.05 3.83 -28.68
C THR A 108 -0.04 4.17 -27.20
N LEU A 109 -0.68 3.33 -26.38
CA LEU A 109 -0.63 3.43 -24.92
C LEU A 109 0.42 2.45 -24.37
N PRO A 110 1.14 2.81 -23.30
CA PRO A 110 2.07 1.90 -22.64
C PRO A 110 1.30 0.67 -22.14
N ARG A 111 1.92 -0.52 -22.23
CA ARG A 111 1.32 -1.77 -21.74
C ARG A 111 1.11 -1.65 -20.22
N PRO A 112 -0.06 -2.05 -19.68
CA PRO A 112 -0.25 -1.95 -18.24
C PRO A 112 0.73 -2.93 -17.61
N ARG A 113 1.41 -2.51 -16.54
CA ARG A 113 2.22 -3.44 -15.76
C ARG A 113 1.27 -4.52 -15.23
N GLY A 114 1.61 -5.78 -15.45
CA GLY A 114 0.79 -6.92 -15.00
C GLY A 114 0.51 -6.80 -13.49
N PRO A 115 -0.51 -7.50 -12.97
CA PRO A 115 -0.89 -7.39 -11.57
C PRO A 115 0.34 -7.56 -10.69
N ARG A 116 0.71 -6.49 -9.97
CA ARG A 116 1.79 -6.53 -8.98
C ARG A 116 1.40 -7.64 -8.02
N PRO A 117 2.20 -8.72 -7.87
CA PRO A 117 1.87 -9.77 -6.94
C PRO A 117 1.75 -9.10 -5.56
N VAL A 118 0.54 -9.10 -5.03
CA VAL A 118 0.31 -8.75 -3.63
C VAL A 118 1.21 -9.68 -2.83
N ALA A 119 2.14 -9.11 -2.07
CA ALA A 119 2.98 -9.90 -1.20
C ALA A 119 2.04 -10.75 -0.33
N PRO A 120 2.18 -12.08 -0.30
CA PRO A 120 1.31 -12.91 0.52
C PRO A 120 1.57 -12.52 1.98
N THR A 121 0.62 -11.85 2.61
CA THR A 121 0.50 -11.89 4.08
C THR A 121 0.08 -13.31 4.43
N SER A 122 1.04 -14.21 4.48
CA SER A 122 0.85 -15.58 4.95
C SER A 122 1.95 -15.95 5.91
N THR A 123 1.68 -15.71 7.19
CA THR A 123 2.05 -16.63 8.25
C THR A 123 1.21 -17.90 8.10
N GLU A 124 1.39 -18.65 7.02
CA GLU A 124 0.93 -20.04 6.97
C GLU A 124 1.79 -20.82 5.97
N ALA A 125 2.41 -21.88 6.48
CA ALA A 125 3.39 -22.69 5.79
C ALA A 125 2.84 -23.32 4.48
N PRO A 126 3.71 -23.57 3.48
CA PRO A 126 3.28 -24.17 2.22
C PRO A 126 2.84 -25.62 2.45
N ARG A 127 1.53 -25.89 2.33
CA ARG A 127 1.00 -27.26 2.36
C ARG A 127 1.42 -27.97 1.06
N PRO A 128 2.17 -29.08 1.13
CA PRO A 128 2.60 -29.81 -0.05
C PRO A 128 1.39 -30.36 -0.82
N ARG A 129 1.41 -30.21 -2.15
CA ARG A 129 0.41 -30.71 -3.10
C ARG A 129 0.44 -32.24 -3.14
N GLY A 130 -0.19 -32.87 -2.14
CA GLY A 130 -0.56 -34.27 -2.15
C GLY A 130 -1.92 -34.44 -2.82
N ARG A 131 -1.90 -34.98 -4.02
CA ARG A 131 -3.05 -35.41 -4.83
C ARG A 131 -4.16 -36.01 -3.93
N PRO A 132 -5.38 -35.45 -3.86
CA PRO A 132 -6.46 -36.08 -3.11
C PRO A 132 -6.77 -37.44 -3.74
N ARG A 133 -6.78 -38.49 -2.91
CA ARG A 133 -7.14 -39.85 -3.33
C ARG A 133 -8.56 -39.80 -3.93
N LYS A 134 -8.69 -40.35 -5.13
CA LYS A 134 -9.96 -40.61 -5.81
C LYS A 134 -10.78 -41.55 -4.94
N VAL A 135 -11.70 -41.00 -4.14
CA VAL A 135 -12.78 -41.77 -3.53
C VAL A 135 -13.77 -42.04 -4.65
N ALA A 136 -13.98 -43.33 -4.96
CA ALA A 136 -15.05 -43.76 -5.83
C ALA A 136 -16.38 -43.33 -5.19
N VAL A 137 -17.12 -42.46 -5.88
CA VAL A 137 -18.51 -42.18 -5.54
C VAL A 137 -19.34 -43.06 -6.44
N ASP A 138 -19.99 -44.05 -5.83
CA ASP A 138 -20.94 -44.94 -6.47
C ASP A 138 -22.08 -44.14 -7.12
N GLU A 139 -22.30 -44.41 -8.40
CA GLU A 139 -23.42 -43.92 -9.18
C GLU A 139 -24.71 -44.63 -8.73
N THR A 140 -25.38 -44.18 -7.66
CA THR A 140 -26.74 -44.69 -7.37
C THR A 140 -27.67 -43.80 -6.53
N THR A 141 -27.54 -42.46 -6.57
CA THR A 141 -28.53 -41.58 -5.90
C THR A 141 -28.85 -40.30 -6.67
N LEU A 142 -28.80 -40.32 -8.01
CA LEU A 142 -29.20 -39.19 -8.86
C LEU A 142 -30.72 -39.10 -9.14
N PHE A 143 -31.54 -39.97 -8.52
CA PHE A 143 -33.00 -39.99 -8.67
C PHE A 143 -33.74 -40.01 -7.32
N ALA A 144 -33.20 -39.33 -6.30
CA ALA A 144 -34.00 -38.99 -5.12
C ALA A 144 -34.86 -37.76 -5.45
N GLU A 145 -36.07 -38.06 -5.91
CA GLU A 145 -37.24 -37.21 -6.10
C GLU A 145 -37.42 -36.21 -4.93
N PRO A 146 -37.56 -34.90 -5.17
CA PRO A 146 -37.86 -33.95 -4.10
C PRO A 146 -39.32 -34.13 -3.68
N VAL A 147 -39.54 -34.74 -2.51
CA VAL A 147 -40.83 -34.72 -1.83
C VAL A 147 -41.19 -33.26 -1.52
N ARG A 148 -42.25 -32.81 -2.18
CA ARG A 148 -42.93 -31.53 -2.04
C ARG A 148 -43.10 -31.14 -0.56
N ALA A 149 -42.50 -30.00 -0.19
CA ALA A 149 -42.70 -29.39 1.12
C ALA A 149 -44.18 -29.00 1.32
N PRO A 150 -44.76 -29.19 2.52
CA PRO A 150 -46.12 -28.74 2.81
C PRO A 150 -46.20 -27.21 2.84
N GLU A 151 -47.20 -26.70 2.12
CA GLU A 151 -47.62 -25.30 2.05
C GLU A 151 -47.81 -24.67 3.44
N PRO A 152 -47.33 -23.44 3.69
CA PRO A 152 -47.72 -22.69 4.86
C PRO A 152 -49.19 -22.21 4.72
N PRO A 153 -49.98 -22.21 5.81
CA PRO A 153 -51.35 -21.75 5.77
C PRO A 153 -51.42 -20.25 5.42
N ARG A 154 -52.24 -19.95 4.41
CA ARG A 154 -52.68 -18.59 4.08
C ARG A 154 -53.38 -17.97 5.29
N ALA A 155 -52.82 -16.88 5.82
CA ALA A 155 -53.56 -15.95 6.67
C ALA A 155 -53.99 -14.75 5.81
N GLU A 156 -55.29 -14.47 5.89
CA GLU A 156 -56.05 -13.52 5.09
C GLU A 156 -55.60 -12.04 5.25
N PRO A 157 -55.93 -11.17 4.28
CA PRO A 157 -55.60 -9.75 4.32
C PRO A 157 -56.65 -8.92 5.09
N LEU A 158 -56.26 -7.67 5.34
CA LEU A 158 -57.05 -6.49 5.79
C LEU A 158 -57.12 -6.24 7.30
N ARG A 159 -56.42 -5.18 7.72
CA ARG A 159 -57.12 -3.98 8.22
C ARG A 159 -56.30 -2.71 8.00
N VAL A 160 -56.78 -1.92 7.04
CA VAL A 160 -56.54 -0.49 6.96
C VAL A 160 -57.28 0.16 8.13
N VAL A 161 -56.57 0.88 9.00
CA VAL A 161 -57.10 2.07 9.68
C VAL A 161 -55.94 3.05 9.84
N ALA A 162 -55.97 4.11 9.04
CA ALA A 162 -55.38 5.41 9.32
C ALA A 162 -56.52 6.34 9.79
N PRO A 163 -56.28 7.56 10.33
CA PRO A 163 -55.02 8.28 10.55
C PRO A 163 -54.59 8.40 12.02
#